data_AF-A0A8S3G7S0-F1
#
_entry.id   AF-A0A8S3G7S0-F1
#
_cell.length_a   1.000
_cell.length_b   1.000
_cell.length_c   1.000
_cell.angle_alpha   90.00
_cell.angle_beta   90.00
_cell.angle_gamma   90.00
#
_symmetry.space_group_name_H-M   'P 1'
#
loop_
_entity.id
_entity.type
_entity.pdbx_description
1 polymer ?
#
loop_
_entity_poly.entity_id
_entity_poly.type
_entity_poly.pdbx_seq_one_letter_code
_entity_poly.pdbx_strand_id
1 'polypeptide(L)'
;MNNRPVVDSCSIQKCLERDPGAYISSPRFSTDEMKYLIELGPYEPHLSTYPRRATNNLAENDDVESTSKKSLSFQDRWYCDYPLIEYSILKDRAYCFACRLFGSGPGSLLADRAWTTNGVYQWKKMTGKYGKLNKHFKSTAHISAYQRLQT
;
A
#
# COMPACT_ATOMS: atom_id res chain seq x y z
N MET A 1 -34.15 -8.35 11.70
CA MET A 1 -33.59 -9.00 10.49
C MET A 1 -32.42 -8.15 10.03
N ASN A 2 -31.19 -8.55 10.37
CA ASN A 2 -30.00 -7.76 10.07
C ASN A 2 -29.51 -8.12 8.67
N ASN A 3 -29.85 -7.29 7.68
CA ASN A 3 -29.29 -7.37 6.33
C ASN A 3 -27.82 -6.95 6.39
N ARG A 4 -26.92 -7.90 6.61
CA ARG A 4 -25.50 -7.73 6.28
C ARG A 4 -25.38 -7.72 4.76
N PRO A 5 -24.68 -6.76 4.13
CA PRO A 5 -24.42 -6.83 2.70
C PRO A 5 -23.58 -8.08 2.45
N VAL A 6 -24.13 -9.02 1.70
CA VAL A 6 -23.38 -10.16 1.17
C VAL A 6 -22.50 -9.58 0.08
N VAL A 7 -21.24 -9.29 0.41
CA VAL A 7 -20.21 -9.00 -0.59
C VAL A 7 -20.06 -10.24 -1.46
N ASP A 8 -20.43 -10.12 -2.73
CA ASP A 8 -20.39 -11.22 -3.69
C ASP A 8 -18.94 -11.74 -3.84
N SER A 9 -18.78 -13.05 -3.72
CA SER A 9 -17.53 -13.79 -3.95
C SER A 9 -16.81 -13.43 -5.25
N CYS A 10 -17.55 -13.10 -6.32
CA CYS A 10 -16.99 -12.66 -7.59
C CYS A 10 -16.26 -11.30 -7.48
N SER A 11 -16.78 -10.40 -6.63
CA SER A 11 -16.18 -9.09 -6.38
C SER A 11 -14.90 -9.20 -5.55
N ILE A 12 -14.88 -10.12 -4.58
CA ILE A 12 -13.67 -10.39 -3.78
C ILE A 12 -12.57 -11.01 -4.66
N GLN A 13 -12.92 -11.97 -5.51
CA GLN A 13 -11.95 -12.63 -6.40
C GLN A 13 -11.26 -11.63 -7.35
N LYS A 14 -12.01 -10.72 -7.98
CA LYS A 14 -11.46 -9.68 -8.85
C LYS A 14 -10.55 -8.69 -8.12
N CYS A 15 -10.87 -8.36 -6.86
CA CYS A 15 -10.00 -7.53 -6.03
C CYS A 15 -8.66 -8.22 -5.72
N LEU A 16 -8.68 -9.53 -5.50
CA LEU A 16 -7.46 -10.30 -5.21
C LEU A 16 -6.55 -10.47 -6.43
N GLU A 17 -7.11 -10.51 -7.64
CA GLU A 17 -6.33 -10.62 -8.89
C GLU A 17 -5.42 -9.40 -9.13
N ARG A 18 -5.83 -8.21 -8.68
CA ARG A 18 -5.07 -6.97 -8.80
C ARG A 18 -4.22 -6.64 -7.57
N ASP A 19 -4.27 -7.48 -6.54
CA ASP A 19 -3.59 -7.22 -5.27
C ASP A 19 -2.06 -7.15 -5.49
N PRO A 20 -1.40 -6.05 -5.09
CA PRO A 20 0.04 -5.86 -5.35
C PRO A 20 0.91 -6.91 -4.64
N GLY A 21 0.41 -7.52 -3.56
CA GLY A 21 1.07 -8.58 -2.82
C GLY A 21 0.93 -9.97 -3.44
N ALA A 22 0.17 -10.14 -4.53
CA ALA A 22 0.13 -11.38 -5.32
C ALA A 22 1.36 -11.54 -6.23
N TYR A 23 1.99 -10.43 -6.67
CA TYR A 23 3.05 -10.41 -7.68
C TYR A 23 4.48 -10.61 -7.15
N ILE A 24 4.65 -11.36 -6.06
CA ILE A 24 5.92 -11.47 -5.30
C ILE A 24 7.10 -11.94 -6.17
N SER A 25 6.82 -12.65 -7.26
CA SER A 25 7.83 -13.38 -8.05
C SER A 25 8.24 -12.71 -9.36
N SER A 26 7.51 -11.68 -9.84
CA SER A 26 7.85 -11.03 -11.12
C SER A 26 7.88 -9.50 -10.96
N PRO A 27 9.03 -8.93 -10.55
CA PRO A 27 9.19 -7.48 -10.43
C PRO A 27 9.31 -6.77 -11.79
N ARG A 28 9.13 -7.50 -12.90
CA ARG A 28 9.18 -6.97 -14.26
C ARG A 28 7.89 -7.31 -14.97
N PHE A 29 7.02 -6.32 -15.02
CA PHE A 29 5.88 -6.30 -15.91
C PHE A 29 6.38 -6.16 -17.35
N SER A 30 5.77 -6.89 -18.27
CA SER A 30 5.88 -6.61 -19.70
C SER A 30 5.28 -5.25 -20.02
N THR A 31 5.61 -4.70 -21.19
CA THR A 31 5.08 -3.40 -21.63
C THR A 31 3.54 -3.38 -21.66
N ASP A 32 2.91 -4.47 -22.08
CA ASP A 32 1.44 -4.53 -22.18
C ASP A 32 0.80 -4.66 -20.79
N GLU A 33 1.39 -5.44 -19.88
CA GLU A 33 0.95 -5.48 -18.47
C GLU A 33 1.08 -4.11 -17.80
N MET A 34 2.19 -3.38 -18.05
CA MET A 34 2.35 -2.03 -17.53
C MET A 34 1.26 -1.10 -18.05
N LYS A 35 1.00 -1.08 -19.36
CA LYS A 35 -0.06 -0.25 -19.95
C LYS A 35 -1.43 -0.55 -19.33
N TYR A 36 -1.77 -1.83 -19.24
CA TYR A 36 -3.02 -2.29 -18.63
C TYR A 36 -3.16 -1.82 -17.17
N LEU A 37 -2.10 -1.97 -16.37
CA LEU A 37 -2.12 -1.52 -14.97
C LEU A 37 -2.24 0.00 -14.86
N ILE A 38 -1.54 0.76 -15.72
CA ILE A 38 -1.59 2.23 -15.74
C ILE A 38 -3.01 2.72 -16.04
N GLU A 39 -3.69 2.11 -17.02
CA GLU A 39 -5.08 2.43 -17.35
C GLU A 39 -6.04 2.19 -16.17
N LEU A 40 -5.78 1.13 -15.40
CA LEU A 40 -6.59 0.78 -14.23
C LEU A 40 -6.25 1.56 -12.94
N GLY A 41 -5.09 2.21 -12.90
CA GLY A 41 -4.59 2.96 -11.76
C GLY A 41 -4.18 2.12 -10.53
N PRO A 42 -3.79 2.80 -9.42
CA PRO A 42 -3.40 2.17 -8.18
C PRO A 42 -4.49 1.28 -7.58
N TYR A 43 -4.10 0.17 -6.95
CA TYR A 43 -5.02 -0.68 -6.21
C TYR A 43 -5.32 -0.13 -4.81
N GLU A 44 -6.51 0.48 -4.65
CA GLU A 44 -6.96 1.19 -3.44
C GLU A 44 -8.26 0.58 -2.85
N PRO A 45 -8.22 -0.64 -2.29
CA PRO A 45 -9.41 -1.25 -1.71
C PRO A 45 -9.88 -0.47 -0.47
N HIS A 46 -11.17 -0.13 -0.41
CA HIS A 46 -11.79 0.50 0.76
C HIS A 46 -12.49 -0.54 1.64
N LEU A 47 -11.80 -0.98 2.68
CA LEU A 47 -12.33 -1.95 3.65
C LEU A 47 -13.08 -1.23 4.78
N SER A 48 -14.21 -1.80 5.21
CA SER A 48 -14.91 -1.33 6.42
C SER A 48 -14.03 -1.45 7.67
N THR A 49 -13.10 -2.40 7.67
CA THR A 49 -12.07 -2.54 8.70
C THR A 49 -10.82 -3.17 8.09
N TYR A 50 -9.69 -2.46 8.19
CA TYR A 50 -8.40 -3.00 7.78
C TYR A 50 -7.84 -3.95 8.85
N PRO A 51 -7.10 -5.01 8.44
CA PRO A 51 -6.36 -5.87 9.35
C PRO A 51 -5.56 -5.06 10.37
N ARG A 52 -5.74 -5.41 11.65
CA ARG A 52 -4.96 -4.87 12.75
C ARG A 52 -3.88 -5.87 13.11
N ARG A 53 -2.62 -5.44 13.09
CA ARG A 53 -1.53 -6.29 13.60
C ARG A 53 -1.59 -6.34 15.12
N ALA A 54 -1.62 -7.56 15.66
CA ALA A 54 -1.47 -7.78 17.08
C ALA A 54 -0.09 -7.26 17.53
N THR A 55 -0.06 -6.51 18.62
CA THR A 55 1.17 -6.32 19.38
C THR A 55 1.22 -7.43 20.41
N ASN A 56 2.31 -8.19 20.45
CA ASN A 56 2.63 -9.06 21.57
C ASN A 56 2.93 -8.12 22.74
N ASN A 57 1.88 -7.66 23.43
CA ASN A 57 1.84 -6.93 24.70
C ASN A 57 0.41 -6.39 24.82
N LEU A 58 -0.48 -7.26 25.30
CA LEU A 58 -1.67 -6.83 26.02
C LEU A 58 -1.15 -6.21 27.33
N ALA A 59 -1.09 -4.89 27.41
CA ALA A 59 -1.39 -4.24 28.67
C ALA A 59 -2.90 -4.04 28.67
N GLU A 60 -3.63 -5.11 29.00
CA GLU A 60 -4.85 -4.94 29.76
C GLU A 60 -4.39 -4.35 31.10
N ASN A 61 -5.08 -3.31 31.57
CA ASN A 61 -4.70 -2.40 32.66
C ASN A 61 -3.82 -1.22 32.20
N ASP A 62 -4.44 -0.06 32.01
CA ASP A 62 -4.02 1.21 32.60
C ASP A 62 -4.97 2.32 32.16
N ASP A 63 -5.68 2.88 33.14
CA ASP A 63 -6.29 4.21 33.08
C ASP A 63 -5.17 5.26 32.93
N VAL A 64 -4.66 5.43 31.70
CA VAL A 64 -3.72 6.50 31.37
C VAL A 64 -4.25 7.31 30.19
N GLU A 65 -4.66 8.50 30.55
CA GLU A 65 -4.91 9.63 29.70
C GLU A 65 -3.73 9.90 28.75
N SER A 66 -4.08 10.03 27.46
CA SER A 66 -3.30 10.74 26.44
C SER A 66 -1.88 10.23 26.11
N THR A 67 -1.79 9.22 25.25
CA THR A 67 -0.63 9.08 24.35
C THR A 67 -1.05 8.49 23.00
N SER A 68 -1.52 9.36 22.09
CA SER A 68 -1.76 9.12 20.66
C SER A 68 -1.96 7.65 20.23
N LYS A 69 -3.21 7.20 20.08
CA LYS A 69 -3.61 5.93 19.43
C LYS A 69 -3.06 5.86 18.00
N LYS A 70 -1.77 5.60 17.82
CA LYS A 70 -1.15 5.39 16.51
C LYS A 70 -1.80 4.14 15.91
N SER A 71 -2.36 4.26 14.70
CA SER A 71 -3.07 3.15 14.07
C SER A 71 -2.13 1.94 13.92
N LEU A 72 -2.65 0.78 14.29
CA LEU A 72 -2.03 -0.53 14.12
C LEU A 72 -2.55 -1.24 12.86
N SER A 73 -3.16 -0.47 11.98
CA SER A 73 -3.71 -0.89 10.70
C SER A 73 -3.43 0.19 9.67
N PHE A 74 -3.53 -0.19 8.40
CA PHE A 74 -3.60 0.76 7.31
C PHE A 74 -4.77 1.75 7.52
N GLN A 75 -4.66 2.95 6.96
CA GLN A 75 -5.70 3.98 7.01
C GLN A 75 -6.03 4.40 5.58
N ASP A 76 -7.30 4.27 5.21
CA ASP A 76 -7.82 4.66 3.88
C ASP A 76 -7.53 6.11 3.50
N ARG A 77 -7.54 7.05 4.45
CA ARG A 77 -7.19 8.46 4.19
C ARG A 77 -5.81 8.64 3.57
N TRP A 78 -4.92 7.65 3.69
CA TRP A 78 -3.59 7.72 3.07
C TRP A 78 -3.66 7.69 1.54
N TYR A 79 -4.71 7.14 0.93
CA TYR A 79 -4.90 7.23 -0.53
C TYR A 79 -5.03 8.70 -0.98
N CYS A 80 -5.76 9.52 -0.21
CA CYS A 80 -5.92 10.94 -0.50
C CYS A 80 -4.63 11.73 -0.24
N ASP A 81 -3.97 11.48 0.90
CA ASP A 81 -2.75 12.21 1.30
C ASP A 81 -1.53 11.86 0.44
N TYR A 82 -1.51 10.65 -0.11
CA TYR A 82 -0.38 10.06 -0.84
C TYR A 82 -0.88 9.33 -2.09
N PRO A 83 -1.20 10.07 -3.17
CA PRO A 83 -1.65 9.48 -4.43
C PRO A 83 -0.64 8.42 -4.87
N LEU A 84 -1.06 7.25 -5.36
CA LEU A 84 -0.20 6.10 -5.77
C LEU A 84 0.24 5.14 -4.65
N ILE A 85 -0.22 5.32 -3.41
CA ILE A 85 -0.11 4.25 -2.41
C ILE A 85 -1.08 3.12 -2.75
N GLU A 86 -0.61 1.88 -2.72
CA GLU A 86 -1.47 0.70 -2.88
C GLU A 86 -1.47 -0.11 -1.58
N TYR A 87 -2.59 -0.79 -1.28
CA TYR A 87 -2.67 -1.69 -0.14
C TYR A 87 -2.96 -3.13 -0.59
N SER A 88 -2.12 -4.06 -0.15
CA SER A 88 -2.34 -5.49 -0.30
C SER A 88 -3.18 -6.03 0.86
N ILE A 89 -4.36 -6.53 0.55
CA ILE A 89 -5.20 -7.30 1.47
C ILE A 89 -4.50 -8.63 1.77
N LEU A 90 -3.93 -9.28 0.75
CA LEU A 90 -3.28 -10.59 0.87
C LEU A 90 -2.09 -10.59 1.85
N LYS A 91 -1.35 -9.48 1.92
CA LYS A 91 -0.13 -9.39 2.72
C LYS A 91 -0.24 -8.48 3.94
N ASP A 92 -1.31 -7.69 4.05
CA ASP A 92 -1.41 -6.58 5.00
C ASP A 92 -0.15 -5.68 4.90
N ARG A 93 0.07 -5.13 3.70
CA ARG A 93 1.25 -4.32 3.35
C ARG A 93 0.90 -3.24 2.35
N ALA A 94 1.57 -2.10 2.46
CA ALA A 94 1.46 -1.01 1.51
C ALA A 94 2.63 -1.03 0.52
N TYR A 95 2.33 -0.60 -0.70
CA TYR A 95 3.24 -0.53 -1.84
C TYR A 95 3.10 0.85 -2.50
N CYS A 96 3.97 1.15 -3.47
CA CYS A 96 3.86 2.33 -4.30
C CYS A 96 3.69 1.90 -5.76
N PHE A 97 2.58 2.30 -6.38
CA PHE A 97 2.20 1.91 -7.72
C PHE A 97 3.28 2.25 -8.75
N ALA A 98 3.68 3.52 -8.82
CA ALA A 98 4.72 3.96 -9.76
C ALA A 98 6.05 3.24 -9.51
N CYS A 99 6.45 3.06 -8.24
CA CYS A 99 7.70 2.38 -7.93
C CYS A 99 7.66 0.88 -8.24
N ARG A 100 6.51 0.19 -8.12
CA ARG A 100 6.39 -1.20 -8.57
C ARG A 100 6.57 -1.33 -10.07
N LEU A 101 6.02 -0.39 -10.84
CA LEU A 101 6.10 -0.40 -12.29
C LEU A 101 7.49 0.01 -12.82
N PHE A 102 8.08 1.05 -12.23
CA PHE A 102 9.26 1.73 -12.80
C PHE A 102 10.48 1.77 -11.88
N GLY A 103 10.39 1.23 -10.66
CA GLY A 103 11.48 1.25 -9.68
C GLY A 103 12.60 0.25 -9.95
N SER A 104 12.54 -0.47 -11.07
CA SER A 104 13.56 -1.39 -11.55
C SER A 104 13.67 -1.27 -13.07
N GLY A 105 14.88 -1.06 -13.58
CA GLY A 105 15.15 -1.00 -15.02
C GLY A 105 16.29 -0.04 -15.40
N PRO A 106 16.74 -0.08 -16.67
CA PRO A 106 17.79 0.82 -17.17
C PRO A 106 17.41 2.30 -17.00
N GLY A 107 18.31 3.09 -16.42
CA GLY A 107 18.09 4.53 -16.18
C GLY A 107 17.13 4.87 -15.03
N SER A 108 16.64 3.88 -14.25
CA SER A 108 15.88 4.14 -13.03
C SER A 108 16.78 4.28 -11.82
N LEU A 109 16.46 5.22 -10.92
CA LEU A 109 16.96 5.16 -9.55
C LEU A 109 16.23 4.03 -8.85
N LEU A 110 16.98 3.02 -8.37
CA LEU A 110 16.41 1.84 -7.72
C LEU A 110 15.49 2.28 -6.58
N ALA A 111 14.19 1.99 -6.74
CA ALA A 111 13.23 2.22 -5.67
C ALA A 111 13.52 1.24 -4.53
N ASP A 112 13.32 1.72 -3.29
CA ASP A 112 13.46 0.88 -2.10
C ASP A 112 12.52 -0.33 -2.22
N ARG A 113 13.08 -1.54 -2.11
CA ARG A 113 12.34 -2.81 -2.17
C ARG A 113 11.19 -2.88 -1.17
N ALA A 114 11.25 -2.09 -0.10
CA ALA A 114 10.15 -1.92 0.84
C ALA A 114 8.86 -1.41 0.17
N TRP A 115 8.95 -0.63 -0.91
CA TRP A 115 7.79 -0.06 -1.63
C TRP A 115 7.43 -0.79 -2.92
N THR A 116 8.23 -1.79 -3.32
CA THR A 116 8.03 -2.52 -4.58
C THR A 116 7.68 -3.98 -4.35
N THR A 117 8.61 -4.79 -3.83
CA THR A 117 8.42 -6.25 -3.68
C THR A 117 8.02 -6.65 -2.27
N ASN A 118 8.63 -6.04 -1.25
CA ASN A 118 8.51 -6.51 0.12
C ASN A 118 7.28 -5.94 0.84
N GLY A 119 6.85 -4.74 0.44
CA GLY A 119 5.78 -3.98 1.08
C GLY A 119 6.14 -3.46 2.49
N VAL A 120 5.59 -2.30 2.86
CA VAL A 120 5.74 -1.72 4.20
C VAL A 120 4.53 -2.03 5.07
N TYR A 121 4.75 -2.21 6.38
CA TYR A 121 3.65 -2.52 7.32
C TYR A 121 3.82 -1.90 8.70
N GLN A 122 4.85 -1.08 8.90
CA GLN A 122 5.07 -0.43 10.19
C GLN A 122 4.11 0.77 10.34
N TRP A 123 2.81 0.48 10.48
CA TRP A 123 1.69 1.43 10.50
C TRP A 123 1.91 2.62 11.43
N LYS A 124 2.43 2.35 12.63
CA LYS A 124 2.82 3.37 13.64
C LYS A 124 3.87 4.38 13.15
N LYS A 125 4.60 4.09 12.08
CA LYS A 125 5.68 4.91 11.51
C LYS A 125 5.35 5.43 10.10
N MET A 126 4.12 5.26 9.61
CA MET A 126 3.77 5.64 8.23
C MET A 126 3.70 7.15 8.03
N THR A 127 3.05 7.86 8.95
CA THR A 127 2.77 9.31 8.85
C THR A 127 3.67 10.15 9.77
N GLY A 128 3.55 11.47 9.64
CA GLY A 128 4.36 12.45 10.36
C GLY A 128 5.56 12.97 9.55
N LYS A 129 6.23 14.01 10.06
CA LYS A 129 7.36 14.67 9.38
C LYS A 129 8.47 13.71 8.94
N TYR A 130 8.75 12.70 9.76
CA TYR A 130 9.76 11.67 9.48
C TYR A 130 9.14 10.30 9.15
N GLY A 131 7.84 10.28 8.86
CA GLY A 131 7.09 9.08 8.50
C GLY A 131 7.57 8.47 7.20
N LYS A 132 7.36 7.16 7.06
CA LYS A 132 7.77 6.39 5.89
C LYS A 132 7.15 6.93 4.60
N LEU A 133 5.88 7.32 4.62
CA LEU A 133 5.19 7.87 3.46
C LEU A 133 5.82 9.21 3.04
N ASN A 134 5.94 10.16 3.96
CA ASN A 134 6.52 11.48 3.65
C ASN A 134 7.94 11.37 3.07
N LYS A 135 8.77 10.49 3.66
CA LYS A 135 10.14 10.24 3.18
C LYS A 135 10.15 9.61 1.79
N HIS A 136 9.30 8.61 1.56
CA HIS A 136 9.24 7.91 0.27
C HIS A 136 8.77 8.83 -0.85
N PHE A 137 7.67 9.54 -0.65
CA PHE A 137 7.04 10.40 -1.66
C PHE A 137 7.91 11.60 -2.06
N LYS A 138 8.87 12.00 -1.21
CA LYS A 138 9.86 13.03 -1.52
C LYS A 138 11.18 12.47 -2.08
N SER A 139 11.31 11.14 -2.16
CA SER A 139 12.55 10.52 -2.64
C SER A 139 12.70 10.70 -4.15
N THR A 140 13.94 10.84 -4.60
CA THR A 140 14.27 10.94 -6.03
C THR A 140 13.82 9.72 -6.83
N ALA A 141 13.90 8.53 -6.23
CA ALA A 141 13.42 7.30 -6.84
C ALA A 141 11.89 7.33 -7.10
N HIS A 142 11.11 7.82 -6.12
CA HIS A 142 9.67 7.99 -6.31
C HIS A 142 9.36 9.03 -7.39
N ILE A 143 10.01 10.20 -7.33
CA ILE A 143 9.79 11.29 -8.31
C ILE A 143 10.11 10.81 -9.73
N SER A 144 11.23 10.11 -9.92
CA SER A 144 11.62 9.55 -11.22
C SER A 144 10.62 8.50 -11.72
N ALA A 145 10.16 7.60 -10.84
CA ALA A 145 9.14 6.62 -11.20
C ALA A 145 7.79 7.29 -11.55
N TYR A 146 7.41 8.33 -10.82
CA TYR A 146 6.19 9.09 -11.06
C TYR A 146 6.22 9.83 -12.40
N GLN A 147 7.35 10.44 -12.75
CA GLN A 147 7.52 11.08 -14.07
C GLN A 147 7.29 10.09 -15.22
N ARG A 148 7.81 8.86 -15.10
CA ARG A 148 7.62 7.80 -16.10
C ARG A 148 6.19 7.27 -16.18
N LEU A 149 5.42 7.43 -15.11
CA LEU A 149 4.00 7.09 -15.11
C LEU A 149 3.16 8.09 -15.92
N GLN A 150 3.67 9.31 -16.15
CA GLN A 150 2.97 10.39 -16.85
C GLN A 150 3.31 10.49 -18.35
N THR A 151 4.34 9.77 -18.81
CA THR A 151 4.83 9.77 -20.21
C THR A 151 4.17 8.68 -21.03
#